data_AF-A0A9D5LM23-F1
#
_entry.id   AF-A0A9D5LM23-F1
#
_cell.length_a   1.000
_cell.length_b   1.000
_cell.length_c   1.000
_cell.angle_alpha   90.00
_cell.angle_beta   90.00
_cell.angle_gamma   90.00
#
_symmetry.space_group_name_H-M   'P 1'
#
loop_
_entity.id
_entity.type
_entity.pdbx_description
1 polymer ?
#
loop_
_entity_poly.entity_id
_entity_poly.type
_entity_poly.pdbx_seq_one_letter_code
_entity_poly.pdbx_strand_id
1 'polypeptide(L)'
;MAIIRLVQQKTKTEVTIPILSDNLIAIFEKYNYNVPKANEQVLNRYIKNILKDLSETVPSLKEKVPTKLTMKQKEAMRRDNIEPETDLNGNVIVPRYDCA
;
A
#
# COMPACT_ATOMS: atom_id res chain seq x y z
N MET A 1 23.84 11.72 -8.14
CA MET A 1 22.38 11.89 -8.25
C MET A 1 21.85 10.82 -9.19
N ALA A 2 21.15 9.82 -8.66
CA ALA A 2 20.59 8.74 -9.47
C ALA A 2 19.19 9.13 -9.94
N ILE A 3 18.87 8.84 -11.21
CA ILE A 3 17.60 9.17 -11.84
C ILE A 3 16.97 7.87 -12.33
N ILE A 4 15.75 7.59 -11.89
CA ILE A 4 14.97 6.45 -12.41
C ILE A 4 14.02 6.96 -13.48
N ARG A 5 14.03 6.30 -14.64
CA ARG A 5 13.05 6.50 -15.70
C ARG A 5 12.08 5.32 -15.69
N LEU A 6 10.80 5.61 -15.55
CA LEU A 6 9.73 4.61 -15.54
C LEU A 6 8.75 4.93 -16.68
N VAL A 7 8.23 3.89 -17.33
CA VAL A 7 7.10 4.01 -18.25
C VAL A 7 5.86 3.47 -17.55
N GLN A 8 4.85 4.30 -17.35
CA GLN A 8 3.59 3.85 -16.76
C GLN A 8 2.88 2.87 -17.70
N GLN A 9 2.51 1.69 -17.20
CA GLN A 9 1.93 0.65 -18.06
C GLN A 9 0.57 1.03 -18.65
N LYS A 10 -0.28 1.74 -17.88
CA LYS A 10 -1.65 2.11 -18.27
C LYS A 10 -1.68 3.32 -19.21
N THR A 11 -0.96 4.38 -18.87
CA THR A 11 -0.99 5.67 -19.57
C THR A 11 0.10 5.80 -20.62
N LYS A 12 1.10 4.91 -20.60
CA LYS A 12 2.32 4.95 -21.44
C LYS A 12 3.18 6.21 -21.26
N THR A 13 2.89 7.01 -20.24
CA THR A 13 3.64 8.21 -19.94
C THR A 13 5.00 7.86 -19.32
N GLU A 14 6.05 8.51 -19.81
CA GLU A 14 7.38 8.48 -19.20
C GLU A 14 7.42 9.40 -17.98
N VAL A 15 7.89 8.86 -16.85
CA VAL A 15 8.05 9.59 -15.59
C VAL A 15 9.51 9.48 -15.17
N THR A 16 10.11 10.63 -14.89
CA THR A 16 11.48 10.73 -14.38
C THR A 16 11.44 11.07 -12.90
N ILE A 17 11.95 10.19 -12.05
CA ILE A 17 11.95 10.36 -10.59
C ILE A 17 13.39 10.53 -10.12
N PRO A 18 13.74 11.69 -9.51
CA PRO A 18 15.04 11.84 -8.86
C PRO A 18 15.06 10.99 -7.58
N ILE A 19 16.09 10.15 -7.42
CA ILE A 19 16.30 9.44 -6.16
C ILE A 19 16.92 10.44 -5.17
N LEU A 20 16.14 10.80 -4.16
CA LEU A 20 16.56 11.71 -3.09
C LEU A 20 17.01 10.98 -1.82
N SER A 21 16.80 9.66 -1.74
CA SER A 21 17.08 8.85 -0.54
C SER A 21 18.23 7.89 -0.76
N ASP A 22 19.24 7.97 0.10
CA ASP A 22 20.41 7.09 0.10
C ASP A 22 20.03 5.61 0.31
N ASN A 23 18.96 5.34 1.08
CA ASN A 23 18.43 3.99 1.29
C ASN A 23 17.99 3.34 -0.03
N LEU A 24 17.42 4.13 -0.94
CA LEU A 24 16.99 3.64 -2.25
C LEU A 24 18.20 3.24 -3.09
N ILE A 25 19.24 4.09 -3.10
CA ILE A 25 20.49 3.86 -3.83
C ILE A 25 21.15 2.56 -3.34
N ALA A 26 21.28 2.40 -2.03
CA ALA A 26 21.86 1.19 -1.43
C ALA A 26 21.10 -0.10 -1.80
N ILE A 27 19.77 -0.04 -1.88
CA ILE A 27 18.96 -1.17 -2.34
C ILE A 27 19.24 -1.49 -3.81
N PHE A 28 19.28 -0.48 -4.68
CA PHE A 28 19.58 -0.70 -6.11
C PHE A 28 20.99 -1.26 -6.32
N GLU A 29 21.99 -0.72 -5.64
CA GLU A 29 23.37 -1.21 -5.71
C GLU A 29 23.48 -2.66 -5.23
N LYS A 30 22.81 -3.01 -4.13
CA LYS A 30 22.76 -4.39 -3.62
C LYS A 30 22.26 -5.40 -4.64
N TYR A 31 21.30 -5.01 -5.50
CA TYR A 31 20.75 -5.87 -6.56
C TYR A 31 21.39 -5.61 -7.93
N ASN A 32 22.52 -4.90 -7.99
CA ASN A 32 23.18 -4.50 -9.24
C ASN A 32 22.21 -3.89 -10.27
N TYR A 33 21.29 -3.04 -9.78
CA TYR A 33 20.21 -2.40 -10.54
C TYR A 33 19.22 -3.35 -11.23
N ASN A 34 19.32 -4.67 -10.98
CA ASN A 34 18.39 -5.68 -11.48
C ASN A 34 17.44 -6.12 -10.37
N VAL A 35 16.45 -5.28 -10.07
CA VAL A 35 15.48 -5.54 -9.00
C VAL A 35 14.61 -6.74 -9.39
N PRO A 36 14.51 -7.78 -8.53
CA PRO A 36 13.68 -8.94 -8.83
C PRO A 36 12.20 -8.55 -8.89
N LYS A 37 11.44 -9.26 -9.72
CA LYS A 37 9.97 -9.11 -9.74
C LYS A 37 9.40 -9.54 -8.39
N ALA A 38 8.76 -8.60 -7.70
CA ALA A 38 8.04 -8.88 -6.47
C ALA A 38 6.59 -9.23 -6.78
N ASN A 39 6.00 -10.12 -5.97
CA ASN A 39 4.55 -10.34 -6.00
C ASN A 39 3.88 -9.17 -5.27
N GLU A 40 3.14 -8.35 -5.99
CA GLU A 40 2.48 -7.15 -5.48
C GLU A 40 1.56 -7.45 -4.28
N GLN A 41 0.83 -8.57 -4.30
CA GLN A 41 -0.05 -8.95 -3.20
C GLN A 41 0.73 -9.27 -1.93
N VAL A 42 1.90 -9.90 -2.08
CA VAL A 42 2.79 -10.23 -0.96
C VAL A 42 3.43 -8.96 -0.41
N LEU A 43 3.89 -8.06 -1.29
CA LEU A 43 4.47 -6.77 -0.89
C LEU A 43 3.45 -5.92 -0.12
N ASN A 44 2.23 -5.79 -0.62
CA ASN A 44 1.19 -5.02 0.06
C ASN A 44 0.84 -5.61 1.43
N ARG A 45 0.82 -6.95 1.56
CA ARG A 45 0.63 -7.59 2.86
C ARG A 45 1.73 -7.24 3.86
N TYR A 46 2.99 -7.24 3.42
CA TYR A 46 4.10 -6.85 4.29
C TYR A 46 4.02 -5.38 4.70
N ILE A 47 3.70 -4.48 3.76
CA ILE A 47 3.50 -3.05 4.06
C ILE A 47 2.41 -2.87 5.12
N LYS A 48 1.25 -3.51 4.94
CA LYS A 48 0.14 -3.45 5.89
C LYS A 48 0.51 -3.97 7.28
N ASN A 49 1.24 -5.08 7.36
CA ASN A 49 1.70 -5.63 8.65
C ASN A 49 2.65 -4.65 9.36
N ILE A 50 3.63 -4.10 8.65
CA ILE A 50 4.57 -3.13 9.21
C ILE A 50 3.82 -1.88 9.69
N LEU A 51 2.88 -1.37 8.90
CA LEU A 51 2.07 -0.21 9.29
C LEU A 51 1.17 -0.52 10.48
N LYS A 52 0.66 -1.74 10.60
CA LYS A 52 -0.12 -2.19 11.75
C LYS A 52 0.73 -2.20 13.01
N ASP A 53 1.94 -2.74 12.96
CA ASP A 53 2.87 -2.74 14.09
C ASP A 53 3.26 -1.30 14.47
N LEU A 54 3.58 -0.48 13.46
CA LEU A 54 3.91 0.94 13.66
C LEU A 54 2.75 1.73 14.27
N SER A 55 1.51 1.35 13.99
CA SER A 55 0.31 2.01 14.52
C SER A 55 0.22 1.97 16.04
N GLU A 56 0.96 1.08 16.71
CA GLU A 56 1.08 1.06 18.17
C GLU A 56 1.77 2.29 18.72
N THR A 57 2.78 2.80 18.00
CA THR A 57 3.54 3.99 18.38
C THR A 57 3.07 5.25 17.65
N VAL A 58 2.38 5.09 16.52
CA VAL A 58 1.86 6.18 15.68
C VAL A 58 0.33 6.07 15.58
N PRO A 59 -0.43 6.69 16.50
CA PRO A 59 -1.89 6.53 16.59
C PRO A 59 -2.65 6.96 15.34
N SER A 60 -2.12 7.89 14.55
CA SER A 60 -2.75 8.36 13.31
C SER A 60 -2.92 7.25 12.26
N LEU A 61 -2.16 6.15 12.37
CA LEU A 61 -2.32 4.97 11.52
C LEU A 61 -3.51 4.09 11.94
N LYS A 62 -3.99 4.19 13.19
CA LYS A 62 -5.18 3.48 13.69
C LYS A 62 -6.48 4.22 13.38
N GLU A 63 -6.41 5.49 13.00
CA GLU A 63 -7.58 6.29 12.63
C GLU A 63 -8.38 5.59 11.54
N LYS A 64 -9.70 5.49 11.76
CA LYS A 64 -10.61 4.91 10.78
C LYS A 64 -10.90 5.94 9.71
N VAL A 65 -10.59 5.59 8.47
CA VAL A 65 -10.79 6.46 7.31
C VAL A 65 -11.80 5.83 6.36
N PRO A 66 -12.63 6.65 5.68
CA PRO A 66 -13.55 6.16 4.66
C PRO A 66 -12.79 5.44 3.54
N THR A 67 -13.26 4.26 3.17
CA THR A 67 -12.69 3.44 2.10
C THR A 67 -13.78 2.76 1.27
N LYS A 68 -13.40 2.26 0.10
CA LYS A 68 -14.26 1.43 -0.75
C LYS A 68 -13.77 0.00 -0.71
N LEU A 69 -14.62 -0.90 -0.18
CA LEU A 69 -14.33 -2.33 -0.20
C LEU A 69 -14.25 -2.86 -1.64
N THR A 70 -13.23 -3.66 -1.89
CA THR A 70 -13.13 -4.46 -3.11
C THR A 70 -14.22 -5.53 -3.16
N MET A 71 -14.53 -6.05 -4.35
CA MET A 71 -15.51 -7.13 -4.50
C MET A 71 -15.13 -8.36 -3.66
N LYS A 72 -13.85 -8.73 -3.61
CA LYS A 72 -13.36 -9.86 -2.80
C LYS A 72 -13.60 -9.67 -1.31
N GLN A 73 -13.42 -8.45 -0.79
CA GLN A 73 -13.69 -8.15 0.62
C GLN A 73 -15.18 -8.23 0.94
N LYS A 74 -16.04 -7.71 0.04
CA LYS A 74 -17.49 -7.83 0.17
C LYS A 74 -17.95 -9.29 0.16
N GLU A 75 -17.37 -10.11 -0.71
CA GLU A 75 -17.67 -11.55 -0.78
C GLU A 75 -17.20 -12.30 0.47
N ALA A 76 -16.00 -12.01 0.97
CA ALA A 76 -15.49 -12.59 2.21
C ALA A 76 -16.38 -12.22 3.41
N MET A 77 -16.75 -10.95 3.55
CA MET A 77 -17.66 -10.47 4.58
C MET A 77 -19.03 -11.14 4.52
N ARG A 78 -19.59 -11.33 3.32
CA ARG A 78 -20.86 -12.06 3.14
C ARG A 78 -20.74 -13.52 3.54
N ARG A 79 -19.65 -14.18 3.16
CA ARG A 79 -19.40 -15.58 3.51
C ARG A 79 -19.25 -15.77 5.02
N ASP A 80 -18.58 -14.83 5.66
CA ASP A 80 -18.24 -14.89 7.09
C ASP A 80 -19.32 -14.20 7.96
N ASN A 81 -20.42 -13.71 7.36
CA ASN A 81 -21.52 -12.95 8.00
C ASN A 81 -21.04 -11.74 8.83
N ILE A 82 -20.02 -11.04 8.35
CA ILE A 82 -19.45 -9.85 9.00
C ILE A 82 -20.03 -8.60 8.34
N GLU A 83 -20.72 -7.77 9.11
CA GLU A 83 -21.15 -6.46 8.63
C GLU A 83 -19.97 -5.46 8.65
N PRO A 84 -19.76 -4.69 7.57
CA PRO A 84 -18.71 -3.70 7.53
C PRO A 84 -19.06 -2.52 8.46
N GLU A 85 -18.05 -2.03 9.18
CA GLU A 85 -18.22 -0.82 9.98
C GLU A 85 -18.41 0.39 9.08
N THR A 86 -19.42 1.22 9.35
CA THR A 86 -19.74 2.42 8.56
C THR A 86 -19.74 3.69 9.39
N ASP A 87 -19.42 4.81 8.75
CA ASP A 87 -19.64 6.14 9.31
C ASP A 87 -21.13 6.53 9.31
N LEU A 88 -21.46 7.71 9.85
CA LEU A 88 -22.82 8.26 9.89
C LEU A 88 -23.42 8.52 8.49
N ASN A 89 -22.59 8.52 7.44
CA ASN A 89 -23.00 8.71 6.05
C ASN A 89 -23.13 7.36 5.31
N GLY A 90 -22.90 6.24 5.97
CA GLY A 90 -22.92 4.90 5.38
C GLY A 90 -21.67 4.51 4.61
N ASN A 91 -20.57 5.28 4.69
CA ASN A 91 -19.29 4.90 4.10
C ASN A 91 -18.59 3.87 4.97
N VAL A 92 -18.05 2.82 4.34
CA VAL A 92 -17.24 1.83 5.07
C VAL A 92 -15.96 2.49 5.57
N ILE A 93 -15.63 2.26 6.84
CA ILE A 93 -14.42 2.79 7.47
C ILE A 93 -13.47 1.66 7.85
N VAL A 94 -12.17 1.85 7.61
CA VAL A 94 -11.12 0.91 8.02
C VAL A 94 -9.93 1.69 8.58
N PRO A 95 -9.08 1.07 9.44
CA PRO A 95 -7.87 1.71 9.92
C PRO A 95 -6.95 2.15 8.77
N ARG A 96 -6.33 3.32 8.90
CA ARG A 96 -5.45 3.90 7.88
C ARG A 96 -4.31 2.95 7.46
N TYR A 97 -3.77 2.14 8.38
CA TYR A 97 -2.73 1.15 8.04
C TYR A 97 -3.19 0.09 7.03
N ASP A 98 -4.50 -0.17 6.92
CA ASP A 98 -5.06 -1.19 6.01
C ASP A 98 -5.46 -0.62 4.64
N CYS A 99 -5.29 0.70 4.44
CA CYS A 99 -5.53 1.38 3.17
C CYS A 99 -4.31 1.35 2.21
N ALA A 100 -3.17 0.82 2.66
CA ALA A 100 -1.94 0.73 1.87
C ALA A 100 -1.96 -0.34 0.77
#